data_AF-A0A645HF80-F1
#
_entry.id   AF-A0A645HF80-F1
#
_cell.length_a   1.000
_cell.length_b   1.000
_cell.length_c   1.000
_cell.angle_alpha   90.00
_cell.angle_beta   90.00
_cell.angle_gamma   90.00
#
_symmetry.space_group_name_H-M   'P 1'
#
loop_
_entity.id
_entity.type
_entity.pdbx_description
1 polymer ?
#
loop_
_entity_poly.entity_id
_entity_poly.type
_entity_poly.pdbx_seq_one_letter_code
_entity_poly.pdbx_strand_id
1 'polypeptide(L)'
;MEDKGFCMFVRATDKFKDYYQTLVSRLEPKDTVLIYSMWKEYINDNGKHAIQRYIEFVSMFPNMEKLHTSGHSSPEFLAEVCNLVNPTLGIIPIHSENSASYSKLPIEEHLQQRILTSSKTINKVEIKINQNI
;
A
#
# COMPACT_ATOMS: atom_id res chain seq x y z
N MET A 1 33.98 -11.38 -6.24
CA MET A 1 32.67 -10.70 -6.10
C MET A 1 32.68 -9.37 -6.81
N GLU A 2 33.79 -8.62 -6.81
CA GLU A 2 33.93 -7.37 -7.56
C GLU A 2 33.68 -7.53 -9.08
N ASP A 3 33.96 -8.71 -9.61
CA ASP A 3 33.85 -9.13 -11.00
C ASP A 3 32.49 -9.74 -11.40
N LYS A 4 31.62 -10.06 -10.43
CA LYS A 4 30.36 -10.80 -10.67
C LYS A 4 29.10 -9.99 -10.36
N GLY A 5 29.25 -8.74 -9.94
CA GLY A 5 28.17 -7.94 -9.38
C GLY A 5 27.60 -8.54 -8.09
N PHE A 6 26.66 -7.84 -7.46
CA PHE A 6 25.93 -8.34 -6.30
C PHE A 6 24.55 -7.71 -6.23
N CYS A 7 23.66 -8.34 -5.46
CA CYS A 7 22.38 -7.76 -5.06
C CYS A 7 22.43 -7.49 -3.55
N MET A 8 21.93 -6.34 -3.12
CA MET A 8 21.89 -5.95 -1.71
C MET A 8 20.53 -5.35 -1.37
N PHE A 9 19.98 -5.78 -0.25
CA PHE A 9 18.82 -5.11 0.35
C PHE A 9 19.28 -3.88 1.10
N VAL A 10 18.73 -2.73 0.72
CA VAL A 10 19.04 -1.44 1.34
C VAL A 10 17.74 -0.82 1.84
N ARG A 11 17.80 -0.15 3.00
CA ARG A 11 16.68 0.60 3.55
C ARG A 11 17.09 2.04 3.78
N ALA A 12 16.28 2.98 3.31
CA ALA A 12 16.48 4.42 3.52
C ALA A 12 16.09 4.84 4.95
N THR A 13 16.89 4.44 5.93
CA THR A 13 16.78 4.81 7.35
C THR A 13 18.14 5.25 7.87
N ASP A 14 18.17 6.05 8.94
CA ASP A 14 19.41 6.59 9.51
C ASP A 14 20.45 5.51 9.84
N LYS A 15 20.02 4.35 10.33
CA LYS A 15 20.89 3.20 10.62
C LYS A 15 21.71 2.71 9.41
N PHE A 16 21.18 2.87 8.20
CA PHE A 16 21.78 2.39 6.96
C PHE A 16 22.37 3.51 6.10
N LYS A 17 22.27 4.77 6.56
CA LYS A 17 22.66 5.95 5.79
C LYS A 17 24.11 5.92 5.32
N ASP A 18 25.02 5.71 6.26
CA ASP A 18 26.46 5.67 5.96
C ASP A 18 26.80 4.53 5.00
N TYR A 19 26.11 3.38 5.11
CA TYR A 19 26.31 2.23 4.24
C TYR A 19 25.96 2.55 2.80
N TYR A 20 24.76 3.06 2.54
CA TYR A 20 24.36 3.32 1.15
C TYR A 20 25.07 4.53 0.56
N GLN A 21 25.45 5.53 1.36
CA GLN A 21 26.25 6.66 0.88
C GLN A 21 27.65 6.21 0.44
N THR A 22 28.28 5.35 1.24
CA THR A 22 29.56 4.72 0.87
C THR A 22 29.41 3.82 -0.34
N LEU A 23 28.32 3.05 -0.42
CA LEU A 23 28.04 2.16 -1.55
C LEU A 23 27.92 2.95 -2.86
N VAL A 24 27.10 4.00 -2.90
CA VAL A 24 26.87 4.82 -4.09
C VAL A 24 28.18 5.41 -4.65
N SER A 25 29.11 5.83 -3.79
CA SER A 25 30.42 6.32 -4.24
C SER A 25 31.34 5.27 -4.90
N ARG A 26 31.02 3.98 -4.74
CA ARG A 26 31.84 2.85 -5.23
C ARG A 26 31.19 2.10 -6.39
N LEU A 27 29.93 2.40 -6.68
CA LEU A 27 29.15 1.75 -7.73
C LEU A 27 29.30 2.51 -9.04
N GLU A 28 29.52 1.79 -10.15
CA GLU A 28 29.48 2.38 -11.47
C GLU A 28 28.01 2.67 -11.84
N PRO A 29 27.61 3.94 -12.08
CA PRO A 29 26.19 4.27 -12.26
C PRO A 29 25.54 3.60 -13.47
N LYS A 30 26.31 3.35 -14.54
CA LYS A 30 25.80 2.68 -15.75
C LYS A 30 25.49 1.20 -15.55
N ASP A 31 26.19 0.55 -14.64
CA ASP A 31 26.07 -0.89 -14.35
C ASP A 31 25.20 -1.17 -13.11
N THR A 32 24.63 -0.12 -12.52
CA THR A 32 23.84 -0.19 -11.29
C THR A 32 22.38 0.14 -11.56
N VAL A 33 21.47 -0.66 -11.01
CA VAL A 33 20.03 -0.39 -11.01
C VAL A 33 19.48 -0.48 -9.58
N LEU A 34 18.68 0.52 -9.20
CA LEU A 34 17.89 0.46 -7.96
C LEU A 34 16.54 -0.20 -8.26
N ILE A 35 16.25 -1.31 -7.58
CA ILE A 35 14.90 -1.88 -7.57
C ILE A 35 14.12 -1.26 -6.41
N TYR A 36 13.23 -0.31 -6.72
CA TYR A 36 12.35 0.32 -5.75
C TYR A 36 11.07 -0.52 -5.59
N SER A 37 10.99 -1.27 -4.49
CA SER A 37 9.87 -2.19 -4.21
C SER A 37 8.83 -1.65 -3.22
N MET A 38 8.91 -0.37 -2.86
CA MET A 38 7.95 0.28 -1.96
C MET A 38 6.85 1.01 -2.74
N TRP A 39 5.86 1.52 -2.04
CA TRP A 39 4.75 2.23 -2.67
C TRP A 39 5.24 3.47 -3.42
N LYS A 40 4.79 3.64 -4.67
CA LYS A 40 5.25 4.72 -5.57
C LYS A 40 4.94 6.13 -5.05
N GLU A 41 3.87 6.28 -4.26
CA GLU A 41 3.46 7.60 -3.76
C GLU A 41 4.42 8.15 -2.71
N TYR A 42 5.24 7.30 -2.08
CA TYR A 42 6.26 7.81 -1.15
C TYR A 42 7.40 8.58 -1.83
N ILE A 43 7.59 8.38 -3.13
CA ILE A 43 8.59 9.11 -3.94
C ILE A 43 7.94 10.03 -4.97
N ASN A 44 6.64 10.28 -4.83
CA ASN A 44 5.93 11.27 -5.63
C ASN A 44 6.07 12.64 -4.94
N ASP A 45 7.02 13.46 -5.39
CA ASP A 45 7.38 14.74 -4.77
C ASP A 45 6.18 15.73 -4.64
N ASN A 46 5.18 15.58 -5.52
CA ASN A 46 3.96 16.39 -5.49
C ASN A 46 2.80 15.72 -4.72
N GLY A 47 3.03 14.55 -4.10
CA GLY A 47 2.01 13.72 -3.48
C GLY A 47 1.83 13.98 -1.99
N LYS A 48 0.60 13.80 -1.47
CA LYS A 48 0.30 13.90 -0.03
C LYS A 48 1.11 12.94 0.85
N HIS A 49 1.60 11.86 0.24
CA HIS A 49 2.30 10.77 0.92
C HIS A 49 3.81 10.82 0.65
N ALA A 50 4.33 11.91 0.07
CA ALA A 50 5.75 12.08 -0.21
C ALA A 50 6.59 11.93 1.06
N ILE A 51 7.65 11.14 0.99
CA ILE A 51 8.61 10.95 2.08
C ILE A 51 9.98 11.42 1.60
N GLN A 52 10.39 12.60 2.08
CA GLN A 52 11.60 13.28 1.64
C GLN A 52 12.85 12.39 1.66
N ARG A 53 13.07 11.63 2.73
CA ARG A 53 14.21 10.70 2.83
C ARG A 53 14.25 9.63 1.73
N TYR A 54 13.09 9.23 1.21
CA TYR A 54 13.02 8.24 0.13
C TYR A 54 13.28 8.90 -1.22
N ILE A 55 12.77 10.11 -1.43
CA ILE A 55 13.05 10.93 -2.62
C ILE A 55 14.56 11.17 -2.73
N GLU A 56 15.19 11.62 -1.65
CA GLU A 56 16.65 11.79 -1.58
C GLU A 56 17.38 10.48 -1.85
N PHE A 57 16.91 9.37 -1.26
CA PHE A 57 17.54 8.08 -1.46
C PHE A 57 17.49 7.60 -2.93
N VAL A 58 16.32 7.65 -3.57
CA VAL A 58 16.20 7.21 -4.96
C VAL A 58 16.94 8.13 -5.93
N SER A 59 17.07 9.43 -5.60
CA SER A 59 17.79 10.40 -6.42
C SER A 59 19.29 10.11 -6.58
N MET A 60 19.86 9.28 -5.70
CA MET A 60 21.27 8.87 -5.78
C MET A 60 21.54 7.85 -6.89
N PHE A 61 20.50 7.23 -7.46
CA PHE A 61 20.62 6.18 -8.47
C PHE A 61 20.02 6.64 -9.80
N PRO A 62 20.80 6.80 -10.88
CA PRO A 62 20.27 7.30 -12.15
C PRO A 62 19.36 6.29 -12.86
N ASN A 63 19.55 4.98 -12.61
CA ASN A 63 18.71 3.92 -13.14
C ASN A 63 17.88 3.31 -11.99
N MET A 64 16.56 3.35 -12.10
CA MET A 64 15.64 2.81 -11.10
C MET A 64 14.46 2.12 -11.78
N GLU A 65 14.16 0.91 -11.31
CA GLU A 65 12.98 0.15 -11.69
C GLU A 65 12.00 0.07 -10.51
N LYS A 66 10.71 0.27 -10.78
CA LYS A 66 9.65 0.23 -9.75
C LYS A 66 8.97 -1.13 -9.77
N LEU A 67 9.13 -1.90 -8.70
CA LEU A 67 8.58 -3.26 -8.57
C LEU A 67 7.84 -3.40 -7.24
N HIS A 68 6.67 -2.76 -7.17
CA HIS A 68 5.78 -2.83 -6.00
C HIS A 68 4.55 -3.66 -6.30
N THR A 69 4.23 -4.58 -5.39
CA THR A 69 2.94 -5.29 -5.37
C THR A 69 2.15 -4.80 -4.17
N SER A 70 0.90 -4.37 -4.41
CA SER A 70 -0.02 -4.00 -3.32
C SER A 70 -0.28 -5.20 -2.43
N GLY A 71 -0.20 -5.01 -1.12
CA GLY A 71 -0.67 -5.99 -0.13
C GLY A 71 -2.19 -5.91 0.12
N HIS A 72 -2.87 -4.91 -0.42
CA HIS A 72 -4.31 -4.74 -0.30
C HIS A 72 -5.05 -5.44 -1.46
N SER A 73 -6.19 -6.05 -1.13
CA SER A 73 -7.12 -6.64 -2.10
C SER A 73 -7.69 -5.58 -3.03
N SER A 74 -7.90 -5.95 -4.30
CA SER A 74 -8.63 -5.10 -5.24
C SER A 74 -10.13 -5.08 -4.91
N PRO A 75 -10.88 -4.05 -5.38
CA PRO A 75 -12.33 -4.01 -5.23
C PRO A 75 -13.04 -5.26 -5.78
N GLU A 76 -12.55 -5.83 -6.87
CA GLU A 76 -13.10 -7.04 -7.49
C GLU A 76 -12.94 -8.24 -6.56
N PHE A 77 -11.76 -8.40 -5.95
CA PHE A 77 -11.52 -9.47 -4.99
C PHE A 77 -12.34 -9.30 -3.71
N LEU A 78 -12.51 -8.06 -3.24
CA LEU A 78 -13.43 -7.78 -2.11
C LEU A 78 -14.87 -8.17 -2.45
N ALA A 79 -15.31 -7.92 -3.68
CA ALA A 79 -16.63 -8.31 -4.13
C ALA A 79 -16.80 -9.84 -4.22
N GLU A 80 -15.81 -10.54 -4.75
CA GLU A 80 -15.78 -12.01 -4.77
C GLU A 80 -15.91 -12.59 -3.35
N VAL A 81 -15.13 -12.06 -2.39
CA VAL A 81 -15.22 -12.49 -0.99
C VAL A 81 -16.62 -12.23 -0.41
N CYS A 82 -17.21 -11.07 -0.68
CA CYS A 82 -18.56 -10.74 -0.19
C CYS A 82 -19.61 -11.70 -0.76
N ASN A 83 -19.58 -11.96 -2.07
CA ASN A 83 -20.53 -12.86 -2.73
C ASN A 83 -20.33 -14.31 -2.24
N LEU A 84 -19.07 -14.76 -2.12
CA LEU A 84 -18.74 -16.11 -1.68
C LEU A 84 -19.14 -16.38 -0.23
N VAL A 85 -18.85 -15.43 0.68
CA VAL A 85 -19.15 -15.59 2.11
C VAL A 85 -20.63 -15.33 2.41
N ASN A 86 -21.32 -14.54 1.58
CA ASN A 86 -22.71 -14.12 1.74
C ASN A 86 -23.04 -13.63 3.18
N PRO A 87 -22.39 -12.56 3.68
CA PRO A 87 -22.52 -12.11 5.07
C PRO A 87 -23.98 -11.86 5.48
N THR A 88 -24.40 -12.41 6.62
CA THR A 88 -25.82 -12.42 7.04
C THR A 88 -26.24 -11.14 7.77
N LEU A 89 -25.38 -10.59 8.62
CA LEU A 89 -25.70 -9.43 9.46
C LEU A 89 -25.38 -8.10 8.77
N GLY A 90 -24.21 -8.01 8.13
CA GLY A 90 -23.72 -6.78 7.53
C GLY A 90 -22.31 -6.92 6.96
N ILE A 91 -21.96 -6.02 6.05
CA ILE A 91 -20.61 -5.79 5.54
C ILE A 91 -20.15 -4.46 6.13
N ILE A 92 -19.16 -4.49 7.02
CA ILE A 92 -18.67 -3.30 7.73
C ILE A 92 -17.27 -2.97 7.21
N PRO A 93 -17.10 -1.91 6.40
CA PRO A 93 -15.79 -1.47 5.96
C PRO A 93 -14.97 -0.96 7.15
N ILE A 94 -13.92 -1.68 7.51
CA ILE A 94 -12.94 -1.28 8.52
C ILE A 94 -11.60 -1.04 7.84
N HIS A 95 -10.82 -0.05 8.30
CA HIS A 95 -9.50 0.29 7.74
C HIS A 95 -9.54 0.74 6.27
N SER A 96 -10.43 1.70 5.96
CA SER A 96 -10.53 2.35 4.65
C SER A 96 -10.39 3.87 4.80
N GLU A 97 -9.65 4.53 3.90
CA GLU A 97 -9.64 6.00 3.78
C GLU A 97 -11.00 6.54 3.31
N ASN A 98 -11.81 5.71 2.64
CA ASN A 98 -13.14 6.08 2.13
C ASN A 98 -14.11 4.90 2.22
N SER A 99 -14.67 4.67 3.41
CA SER A 99 -15.64 3.60 3.64
C SER A 99 -16.89 3.69 2.77
N ALA A 100 -17.26 4.89 2.30
CA ALA A 100 -18.41 5.08 1.40
C ALA A 100 -18.19 4.44 0.01
N SER A 101 -16.93 4.23 -0.39
CA SER A 101 -16.60 3.57 -1.67
C SER A 101 -17.08 2.11 -1.75
N TYR A 102 -17.33 1.44 -0.62
CA TYR A 102 -17.83 0.06 -0.60
C TYR A 102 -19.21 -0.06 -1.24
N SER A 103 -20.01 1.00 -1.25
CA SER A 103 -21.30 1.04 -1.98
C SER A 103 -21.17 0.80 -3.49
N LYS A 104 -19.97 0.92 -4.04
CA LYS A 104 -19.67 0.72 -5.46
C LYS A 104 -19.13 -0.68 -5.77
N LEU A 105 -19.00 -1.56 -4.77
CA LEU A 105 -18.52 -2.92 -5.01
C LEU A 105 -19.50 -3.68 -5.92
N PRO A 106 -19.00 -4.43 -6.91
CA PRO A 106 -19.83 -5.25 -7.79
C PRO A 106 -20.31 -6.53 -7.09
N ILE A 107 -21.12 -6.39 -6.05
CA ILE A 107 -21.71 -7.49 -5.26
C ILE A 107 -23.21 -7.62 -5.54
N GLU A 108 -23.75 -8.79 -5.19
CA GLU A 108 -25.19 -9.09 -5.31
C GLU A 108 -26.06 -8.03 -4.61
N GLU A 109 -27.22 -7.71 -5.18
CA GLU A 109 -28.06 -6.58 -4.75
C GLU A 109 -28.47 -6.68 -3.27
N HIS A 110 -28.80 -7.89 -2.79
CA HIS A 110 -29.16 -8.09 -1.39
C HIS A 110 -27.96 -7.90 -0.44
N LEU A 111 -26.72 -8.06 -0.92
CA LEU A 111 -25.51 -7.76 -0.17
C LEU A 111 -25.19 -6.27 -0.16
N GLN A 112 -25.50 -5.53 -1.22
CA GLN A 112 -25.35 -4.06 -1.22
C GLN A 112 -26.17 -3.42 -0.09
N GLN A 113 -27.38 -3.91 0.13
CA GLN A 113 -28.27 -3.46 1.22
C GLN A 113 -27.71 -3.79 2.62
N ARG A 114 -26.71 -4.67 2.71
CA ARG A 114 -26.06 -5.08 3.96
C ARG A 114 -24.78 -4.29 4.25
N ILE A 115 -24.36 -3.36 3.38
CA ILE A 115 -23.20 -2.50 3.65
C ILE A 115 -23.57 -1.49 4.74
N LEU A 116 -22.78 -1.46 5.82
CA LEU A 116 -23.01 -0.61 6.98
C LEU A 116 -21.87 0.41 7.12
N THR A 117 -22.21 1.69 6.94
CA THR A 117 -21.29 2.83 7.08
C THR A 117 -21.63 3.74 8.26
N SER A 118 -22.72 3.46 8.98
CA SER A 118 -23.13 4.12 10.22
C SER A 118 -23.55 3.12 11.30
N SER A 119 -23.52 3.57 12.56
CA SER A 119 -23.94 2.77 13.72
C SER A 119 -25.41 2.38 13.62
N LYS A 120 -25.74 1.12 13.92
CA LYS A 120 -27.11 0.60 13.89
C LYS A 120 -27.26 -0.64 14.76
N THR A 121 -28.47 -0.88 15.26
CA THR A 121 -28.84 -2.15 15.91
C THR A 121 -29.55 -3.07 14.93
N ILE A 122 -29.06 -4.30 14.79
CA ILE A 122 -29.65 -5.33 13.92
C ILE A 122 -29.76 -6.62 14.74
N ASN A 123 -30.96 -7.21 14.82
CA ASN A 123 -31.20 -8.49 15.51
C ASN A 123 -30.63 -8.55 16.94
N LYS A 124 -30.83 -7.49 17.73
CA LYS A 124 -30.29 -7.31 19.10
C LYS A 124 -28.77 -7.17 19.19
N VAL A 125 -28.06 -7.08 18.06
CA VAL A 125 -26.64 -6.74 17.99
C VAL A 125 -26.49 -5.25 17.74
N GLU A 126 -25.81 -4.54 18.63
CA GLU A 126 -25.48 -3.13 18.47
C GLU A 126 -24.15 -2.98 17.72
N ILE A 127 -24.18 -2.32 16.55
CA ILE A 127 -23.00 -2.02 15.74
C ILE A 127 -22.66 -0.55 15.94
N LYS A 128 -21.46 -0.26 16.46
CA LYS A 128 -20.93 1.11 16.63
C LYS A 128 -19.80 1.36 15.67
N ILE A 129 -19.99 2.32 14.77
CA ILE A 129 -18.95 2.80 13.85
C ILE A 129 -18.47 4.14 14.38
N ASN A 130 -17.25 4.14 14.94
CA ASN A 130 -16.61 5.36 15.40
C ASN A 130 -15.98 6.06 14.20
N GLN A 131 -16.65 7.09 13.68
CA GLN A 131 -16.08 7.99 12.67
C GLN A 131 -15.10 8.96 13.35
N ASN A 132 -14.03 8.43 13.94
CA ASN A 132 -12.89 9.22 14.38
C ASN A 132 -11.65 8.70 13.65
N ILE A 133 -11.39 9.25 12.47
CA ILE A 133 -10.06 9.34 11.87
C ILE A 133 -9.94 10.74 11.27
#